data_AF-A0A0Q7Q879-F1
#
_entry.id   AF-A0A0Q7Q879-F1
#
_cell.length_a   1.000
_cell.length_b   1.000
_cell.length_c   1.000
_cell.angle_alpha   90.00
_cell.angle_beta   90.00
_cell.angle_gamma   90.00
#
_symmetry.space_group_name_H-M   'P 1'
#
loop_
_entity.id
_entity.type
_entity.pdbx_description
1 polymer ?
#
loop_
_entity_poly.entity_id
_entity_poly.type
_entity_poly.pdbx_seq_one_letter_code
_entity_poly.pdbx_strand_id
1 'polypeptide(L)'
;MRRRDERGSITPFVVIISLALIMLAALVVDGGRQLNAKGRAIAYAQEAARAGSQAIDVTDPRLDLVPALALRAASAYCDQARANDPQLVRCAASLEQVRDGAGTFTAVRVDAQIQIDAILLGIIRKPVLTSSGAALARPVSGISEADSGKVPTVAPPSLSPPSQGTPTETAPPTPDEIEVTPCAPRPTETPKGDKDDKDKDDKDKDDKDEDDDLEECKKPE
;
A
#
# COMPACT_ATOMS: atom_id res chain seq x y z
N MET A 1 -33.92 -68.92 25.87
CA MET A 1 -32.64 -68.76 25.15
C MET A 1 -32.25 -67.28 25.17
N ARG A 2 -31.14 -66.92 25.83
CA ARG A 2 -30.65 -65.53 25.95
C ARG A 2 -29.99 -65.11 24.63
N ARG A 3 -30.45 -64.02 24.01
CA ARG A 3 -29.77 -63.39 22.87
C ARG A 3 -28.56 -62.62 23.42
N ARG A 4 -27.36 -63.00 22.99
CA ARG A 4 -26.08 -62.42 23.40
C ARG A 4 -25.90 -61.01 22.83
N ASP A 5 -25.21 -60.20 23.64
CA ASP A 5 -24.83 -58.80 23.51
C ASP A 5 -23.90 -58.45 22.33
N GLU A 6 -24.20 -58.90 21.11
CA GLU A 6 -23.37 -58.60 19.92
C GLU A 6 -23.52 -57.14 19.42
N ARG A 7 -24.49 -56.39 19.94
CA ARG A 7 -24.71 -54.96 19.61
C ARG A 7 -23.84 -53.99 20.41
N GLY A 8 -23.03 -54.48 21.36
CA GLY A 8 -22.24 -53.64 22.27
C GLY A 8 -20.77 -53.40 21.85
N SER A 9 -20.19 -54.24 20.98
CA SER A 9 -18.74 -54.18 20.66
C SER A 9 -18.37 -53.15 19.60
N ILE A 10 -19.27 -52.88 18.64
CA ILE A 10 -19.03 -51.90 17.58
C ILE A 10 -19.20 -50.46 18.10
N THR A 11 -20.12 -50.24 19.03
CA THR A 11 -20.43 -48.94 19.63
C THR A 11 -19.21 -48.22 20.22
N PRO A 12 -18.36 -48.85 21.07
CA PRO A 12 -17.18 -48.17 21.62
C PRO A 12 -16.14 -47.86 20.54
N PHE A 13 -15.94 -48.74 19.56
CA PHE A 13 -15.02 -48.49 18.46
C PHE A 13 -15.44 -47.28 17.61
N VAL A 14 -16.74 -47.20 17.26
CA VAL A 14 -17.29 -46.07 16.51
C VAL A 14 -17.13 -44.78 17.31
N VAL A 15 -17.42 -44.78 18.61
CA VAL A 15 -17.25 -43.58 19.45
C VAL A 15 -15.79 -43.10 19.46
N ILE A 16 -14.82 -44.00 19.59
CA ILE A 16 -13.40 -43.65 19.58
C ILE A 16 -13.00 -43.05 18.23
N ILE A 17 -13.41 -43.65 17.11
CA ILE A 17 -13.13 -43.12 15.77
C ILE A 17 -13.79 -41.76 15.55
N SER A 18 -15.06 -41.61 15.95
CA SER A 18 -15.76 -40.33 15.83
C SER A 18 -15.04 -39.23 16.61
N LEU A 19 -14.56 -39.51 17.83
CA LEU A 19 -13.74 -38.57 18.60
C LEU A 19 -12.43 -38.23 17.89
N ALA A 20 -11.74 -39.23 17.32
CA ALA A 20 -10.51 -39.00 16.56
C ALA A 20 -10.74 -38.12 15.32
N LEU A 21 -11.84 -38.33 14.59
CA LEU A 21 -12.20 -37.52 13.43
C LEU A 21 -12.57 -36.08 13.81
N ILE A 22 -13.31 -35.89 14.90
CA ILE A 22 -13.62 -34.55 15.44
C ILE A 22 -12.33 -33.82 15.82
N MET A 23 -11.39 -34.53 16.47
CA MET A 23 -10.08 -33.96 16.85
C MET A 23 -9.24 -33.58 15.62
N LEU A 24 -9.27 -34.39 14.56
CA LEU A 24 -8.58 -34.07 13.31
C LEU A 24 -9.22 -32.85 12.63
N ALA A 25 -10.54 -32.80 12.52
CA ALA A 25 -11.27 -31.66 11.95
C ALA A 25 -10.96 -30.37 12.73
N ALA A 26 -10.91 -30.46 14.05
CA ALA A 26 -10.54 -29.34 14.91
C ALA A 26 -9.15 -28.77 14.60
N LEU A 27 -8.17 -29.67 14.45
CA LEU A 27 -6.80 -29.30 14.11
C LEU A 27 -6.71 -28.60 12.74
N VAL A 28 -7.48 -29.08 11.75
CA VAL A 28 -7.51 -28.48 10.41
C VAL A 28 -8.08 -27.06 10.45
N VAL A 29 -9.16 -26.83 11.21
CA VAL A 29 -9.78 -25.49 11.34
C VAL A 29 -8.82 -24.51 12.00
N ASP A 30 -8.22 -24.88 13.13
CA ASP A 30 -7.28 -24.00 13.83
C ASP A 30 -5.99 -23.78 13.01
N GLY A 31 -5.50 -24.82 12.32
CA GLY A 31 -4.34 -24.72 11.43
C GLY A 31 -4.58 -23.79 10.23
N GLY A 32 -5.75 -23.88 9.60
CA GLY A 32 -6.15 -22.97 8.51
C GLY A 32 -6.23 -21.51 8.97
N ARG A 33 -6.78 -21.26 10.16
CA ARG A 33 -6.83 -19.92 10.75
C ARG A 33 -5.44 -19.38 11.05
N GLN A 34 -4.52 -20.22 11.56
CA GLN A 34 -3.14 -19.83 11.83
C GLN A 34 -2.38 -19.47 10.55
N LEU A 35 -2.58 -20.24 9.47
CA LEU A 35 -1.95 -19.95 8.18
C LEU A 35 -2.49 -18.64 7.57
N ASN A 36 -3.80 -18.40 7.67
CA ASN A 36 -4.40 -17.14 7.24
C ASN A 36 -3.86 -15.94 8.05
N ALA A 37 -3.75 -16.07 9.38
CA ALA A 37 -3.16 -15.04 10.23
C ALA A 37 -1.69 -14.76 9.85
N LYS A 38 -0.92 -15.78 9.46
CA LYS A 38 0.43 -15.61 8.93
C LYS A 38 0.44 -14.79 7.64
N GLY A 39 -0.42 -15.13 6.68
CA GLY A 39 -0.55 -14.41 5.41
C GLY A 39 -0.89 -12.94 5.62
N ARG A 40 -1.87 -12.66 6.47
CA ARG A 40 -2.26 -11.29 6.83
C ARG A 40 -1.15 -10.51 7.51
N ALA A 41 -0.42 -11.11 8.46
CA ALA A 41 0.70 -10.44 9.12
C ALA A 41 1.79 -10.05 8.11
N ILE A 42 2.07 -10.92 7.12
CA ILE A 42 3.01 -10.60 6.04
C ILE A 42 2.45 -9.48 5.16
N ALA A 43 1.16 -9.52 4.81
CA ALA A 43 0.53 -8.49 3.98
C ALA A 43 0.60 -7.10 4.64
N TYR A 44 0.23 -6.98 5.92
CA TYR A 44 0.36 -5.72 6.65
C TYR A 44 1.80 -5.22 6.71
N ALA A 45 2.76 -6.12 6.96
CA ALA A 45 4.17 -5.74 6.95
C ALA A 45 4.61 -5.23 5.57
N GLN A 46 4.19 -5.90 4.48
CA GLN A 46 4.55 -5.51 3.12
C GLN A 46 3.95 -4.17 2.71
N GLU A 47 2.69 -3.94 3.02
CA GLU A 47 2.01 -2.67 2.71
C GLU A 47 2.58 -1.52 3.53
N ALA A 48 2.84 -1.73 4.82
CA ALA A 48 3.49 -0.74 5.67
C ALA A 48 4.91 -0.41 5.18
N ALA A 49 5.71 -1.42 4.81
CA ALA A 49 7.04 -1.23 4.28
C ALA A 49 6.98 -0.46 2.95
N ARG A 50 6.04 -0.81 2.06
CA ARG A 50 5.81 -0.09 0.80
C ARG A 50 5.39 1.37 1.02
N ALA A 51 4.54 1.64 2.00
CA ALA A 51 4.16 3.01 2.36
C ALA A 51 5.38 3.81 2.82
N GLY A 52 6.24 3.21 3.65
CA GLY A 52 7.50 3.82 4.08
C GLY A 52 8.49 4.06 2.94
N SER A 53 8.64 3.11 2.02
CA SER A 53 9.63 3.20 0.94
C SER A 53 9.29 4.24 -0.15
N GLN A 54 8.08 4.81 -0.13
CA GLN A 54 7.67 5.88 -1.04
C GLN A 54 8.17 7.26 -0.61
N ALA A 55 8.69 7.41 0.60
CA ALA A 55 9.23 8.67 1.11
C ALA A 55 10.66 8.93 0.59
N ILE A 56 10.76 9.25 -0.69
CA ILE A 56 12.02 9.55 -1.38
C ILE A 56 12.27 11.05 -1.48
N ASP A 57 13.55 11.43 -1.51
CA ASP A 57 13.96 12.79 -1.85
C ASP A 57 14.04 12.94 -3.37
N VAL A 58 13.11 13.69 -3.94
CA VAL A 58 13.07 13.98 -5.38
C VAL A 58 14.12 15.00 -5.83
N THR A 59 14.75 15.70 -4.88
CA THR A 59 15.82 16.67 -5.15
C THR A 59 17.21 16.03 -5.14
N ASP A 60 17.36 14.85 -4.51
CA ASP A 60 18.57 14.04 -4.58
C ASP A 60 18.60 13.28 -5.92
N PRO A 61 19.64 13.42 -6.76
CA PRO A 61 19.81 12.64 -7.98
C PRO A 61 19.79 11.12 -7.77
N ARG A 62 20.07 10.64 -6.55
CA ARG A 62 20.03 9.22 -6.18
C ARG A 62 18.63 8.72 -5.84
N LEU A 63 17.63 9.61 -5.70
CA LEU A 63 16.28 9.29 -5.21
C LEU A 63 16.35 8.50 -3.88
N ASP A 64 17.21 8.94 -2.97
CA ASP A 64 17.42 8.22 -1.73
C ASP A 64 16.23 8.38 -0.77
N LEU A 65 16.11 7.43 0.14
CA LEU A 65 15.02 7.39 1.10
C LEU A 65 15.22 8.44 2.19
N VAL A 66 14.20 9.25 2.48
CA VAL A 66 14.22 10.20 3.61
C VAL A 66 13.84 9.46 4.90
N PRO A 67 14.78 9.19 5.82
CA PRO A 67 14.55 8.26 6.94
C PRO A 67 13.37 8.62 7.85
N ALA A 68 13.24 9.90 8.17
CA ALA A 68 12.19 10.39 9.08
C ALA A 68 10.79 10.31 8.44
N LEU A 69 10.69 10.66 7.16
CA LEU A 69 9.42 10.59 6.41
C LEU A 69 9.03 9.14 6.16
N ALA A 70 9.99 8.25 5.86
CA ALA A 70 9.76 6.83 5.64
C ALA A 70 9.20 6.14 6.89
N LEU A 71 9.80 6.39 8.06
CA LEU A 71 9.28 5.86 9.33
C LEU A 71 7.89 6.41 9.64
N ARG A 72 7.67 7.71 9.43
CA ARG A 72 6.35 8.32 9.64
C ARG A 72 5.28 7.67 8.76
N ALA A 73 5.54 7.53 7.46
CA ALA A 73 4.60 6.93 6.52
C ALA A 73 4.28 5.45 6.86
N ALA A 74 5.30 4.66 7.19
CA ALA A 74 5.11 3.27 7.62
C ALA A 74 4.34 3.18 8.94
N SER A 75 4.64 4.05 9.92
CA SER A 75 3.93 4.09 11.21
C SER A 75 2.47 4.51 11.05
N ALA A 76 2.17 5.48 10.18
CA ALA A 76 0.81 5.93 9.92
C ALA A 76 -0.04 4.80 9.31
N TYR A 77 0.52 4.03 8.36
CA TYR A 77 -0.15 2.84 7.86
C TYR A 77 -0.35 1.80 8.98
N CYS A 78 0.66 1.53 9.80
CA CYS A 78 0.53 0.61 10.93
C CYS A 78 -0.58 1.03 11.91
N ASP A 79 -0.70 2.31 12.22
CA ASP A 79 -1.73 2.85 13.10
C ASP A 79 -3.13 2.64 12.50
N GLN A 80 -3.30 2.95 11.21
CA GLN A 80 -4.55 2.73 10.50
C GLN A 80 -4.90 1.23 10.43
N ALA A 81 -3.93 0.37 10.13
CA ALA A 81 -4.13 -1.07 10.06
C ALA A 81 -4.58 -1.65 11.43
N ARG A 82 -3.96 -1.20 12.53
CA ARG A 82 -4.35 -1.63 13.89
C ARG A 82 -5.72 -1.10 14.32
N ALA A 83 -6.10 0.09 13.87
CA ALA A 83 -7.43 0.64 14.11
C ALA A 83 -8.51 -0.19 13.39
N ASN A 84 -8.20 -0.72 12.19
CA ASN A 84 -9.13 -1.50 11.37
C ASN A 84 -9.14 -2.99 11.71
N ASP A 85 -8.04 -3.52 12.25
CA ASP A 85 -7.88 -4.94 12.58
C ASP A 85 -7.49 -5.15 14.05
N PRO A 86 -8.43 -5.52 14.94
CA PRO A 86 -8.15 -5.73 16.35
C PRO A 86 -7.25 -6.96 16.61
N GLN A 87 -7.08 -7.85 15.62
CA GLN A 87 -6.18 -8.99 15.75
C GLN A 87 -4.72 -8.59 15.53
N LEU A 88 -4.44 -7.44 14.92
CA LEU A 88 -3.09 -6.92 14.71
C LEU A 88 -2.54 -6.27 15.99
N VAL A 89 -1.99 -7.09 16.87
CA VAL A 89 -1.49 -6.65 18.18
C VAL A 89 -0.17 -5.89 18.12
N ARG A 90 0.64 -6.10 17.08
CA ARG A 90 1.87 -5.32 16.85
C ARG A 90 2.05 -5.00 15.38
N CYS A 91 2.53 -3.79 15.12
CA CYS A 91 3.02 -3.33 13.83
C CYS A 91 4.08 -2.28 14.15
N ALA A 92 5.33 -2.55 13.80
CA ALA A 92 6.46 -1.69 14.14
C ALA A 92 7.37 -1.51 12.92
N ALA A 93 7.61 -0.24 12.57
CA ALA A 93 8.52 0.14 11.50
C ALA A 93 9.92 0.43 12.07
N SER A 94 10.95 0.00 11.35
CA SER A 94 12.35 0.28 11.64
C SER A 94 13.12 0.47 10.33
N LEU A 95 14.29 1.08 10.43
CA LEU A 95 15.20 1.25 9.29
C LEU A 95 16.32 0.23 9.39
N GLU A 96 16.66 -0.38 8.27
CA GLU A 96 17.77 -1.33 8.17
C GLU A 96 18.63 -0.98 6.96
N GLN A 97 19.96 -1.10 7.11
CA GLN A 97 20.91 -0.95 6.01
C GLN A 97 21.09 -2.30 5.32
N VAL A 98 20.67 -2.40 4.07
CA VAL A 98 20.81 -3.61 3.25
C VAL A 98 21.97 -3.40 2.29
N ARG A 99 22.92 -4.35 2.28
CA ARG A 99 24.00 -4.37 1.29
C ARG A 99 23.64 -5.31 0.15
N ASP A 100 23.70 -4.82 -1.07
CA ASP A 100 23.66 -5.63 -2.28
C ASP A 100 24.91 -5.37 -3.15
N GLY A 101 24.99 -5.99 -4.33
CA GLY A 101 26.11 -5.80 -5.25
C GLY A 101 26.28 -4.37 -5.81
N ALA A 102 25.27 -3.51 -5.65
CA ALA A 102 25.26 -2.11 -6.08
C ALA A 102 25.60 -1.12 -4.94
N GLY A 103 25.66 -1.56 -3.68
CA GLY A 103 26.02 -0.68 -2.55
C GLY A 103 25.29 -0.99 -1.25
N THR A 104 25.35 -0.03 -0.33
CA THR A 104 24.59 -0.05 0.94
C THR A 104 23.41 0.89 0.80
N PHE A 105 22.20 0.41 1.07
CA PHE A 105 20.97 1.17 0.91
C PHE A 105 20.12 1.11 2.18
N THR A 106 19.46 2.23 2.48
CA THR A 106 18.49 2.30 3.57
C THR A 106 17.17 1.66 3.12
N ALA A 107 16.70 0.65 3.84
CA ALA A 107 15.42 -0.01 3.62
C ALA A 107 14.51 0.15 4.84
N VAL A 108 13.20 0.16 4.60
CA VAL A 108 12.19 0.13 5.65
C VAL A 108 11.86 -1.32 5.96
N ARG A 109 12.11 -1.74 7.20
CA ARG A 109 11.63 -3.01 7.76
C ARG A 109 10.36 -2.78 8.55
N VAL A 110 9.36 -3.62 8.35
CA VAL A 110 8.18 -3.65 9.22
C VAL A 110 7.97 -5.05 9.76
N ASP A 111 7.73 -5.14 11.07
CA ASP A 111 7.35 -6.34 11.78
C ASP A 111 5.91 -6.22 12.28
N ALA A 112 5.07 -7.16 11.87
CA ALA A 112 3.67 -7.26 12.24
C ALA A 112 3.40 -8.55 13.04
N GLN A 113 2.50 -8.49 14.01
CA GLN A 113 2.06 -9.65 14.77
C GLN A 113 0.54 -9.66 14.88
N ILE A 114 -0.05 -10.77 14.47
CA ILE A 114 -1.48 -11.05 14.60
C ILE A 114 -1.69 -12.09 15.70
N GLN A 115 -2.70 -11.85 16.52
CA GLN A 115 -3.10 -12.72 17.61
C GLN A 115 -4.51 -13.25 17.35
N ILE A 116 -4.65 -14.57 17.36
CA ILE A 116 -5.94 -15.26 17.17
C ILE A 116 -6.24 -16.18 18.36
N ASP A 117 -7.50 -16.23 18.76
CA ASP A 117 -7.94 -17.18 19.79
C ASP A 117 -8.11 -18.57 19.18
N ALA A 118 -7.51 -19.58 19.80
CA ALA A 118 -7.69 -20.99 19.45
C ALA A 118 -9.06 -21.46 19.92
N ILE A 119 -9.90 -21.96 19.00
CA ILE A 119 -11.27 -22.37 19.37
C ILE A 119 -11.24 -23.77 19.98
N LEU A 120 -10.49 -24.71 19.38
CA LEU A 120 -10.52 -26.11 19.79
C LEU A 120 -9.22 -26.53 20.49
N LEU A 121 -8.07 -25.99 20.06
CA LEU A 121 -6.79 -26.12 20.78
C LEU A 121 -6.75 -25.37 22.13
N GLY A 122 -7.63 -24.37 22.31
CA GLY A 122 -7.71 -23.55 23.52
C GLY A 122 -8.10 -24.34 24.78
N ILE A 123 -8.83 -25.45 24.63
CA ILE A 123 -9.30 -26.30 25.74
C ILE A 123 -8.14 -27.00 26.47
N ILE A 124 -7.00 -27.22 25.80
CA ILE A 124 -5.93 -28.07 26.34
C ILE A 124 -4.81 -27.25 27.01
N ARG A 125 -4.46 -26.03 26.53
CA ARG A 125 -3.44 -25.23 27.25
C ARG A 125 -3.20 -23.78 26.84
N LYS A 126 -3.29 -23.40 25.56
CA LYS A 126 -2.97 -22.04 25.12
C LYS A 126 -4.14 -21.46 24.34
N PRO A 127 -4.89 -20.49 24.91
CA PRO A 127 -6.04 -19.92 24.24
C PRO A 127 -5.65 -19.03 23.06
N VAL A 128 -4.38 -18.66 22.95
CA VAL A 128 -3.94 -17.61 22.03
C VAL A 128 -2.76 -18.09 21.17
N LEU A 129 -2.91 -17.94 19.86
CA LEU A 129 -1.89 -18.22 18.86
C LEU A 129 -1.41 -16.89 18.26
N THR A 130 -0.10 -16.68 18.28
CA THR A 130 0.53 -15.49 17.69
C THR A 130 1.20 -15.87 16.38
N SER A 131 0.95 -15.10 15.33
CA SER A 131 1.60 -15.22 14.04
C SER A 131 2.30 -13.92 13.69
N SER A 132 3.58 -14.00 13.31
CA SER A 132 4.38 -12.83 12.93
C SER A 132 4.59 -12.75 11.43
N GLY A 133 4.69 -11.55 10.88
CA GLY A 133 5.11 -11.28 9.50
C GLY A 133 6.16 -10.18 9.52
N ALA A 134 7.14 -10.28 8.63
CA ALA A 134 8.15 -9.24 8.47
C ALA A 134 8.31 -8.95 6.98
N ALA A 135 8.51 -7.68 6.63
CA ALA A 135 8.75 -7.25 5.27
C ALA A 135 9.81 -6.16 5.22
N LEU A 136 10.50 -6.10 4.10
CA LEU A 136 11.49 -5.09 3.77
C LEU A 136 11.10 -4.44 2.44
N ALA A 137 11.18 -3.12 2.37
CA ALA A 137 11.01 -2.37 1.14
C ALA A 137 12.09 -1.29 0.99
N ARG A 138 12.54 -1.09 -0.24
CA ARG A 138 13.52 -0.07 -0.61
C ARG A 138 13.07 0.65 -1.87
N PRO A 139 13.40 1.95 -2.03
CA PRO A 139 13.25 2.61 -3.31
C PRO A 139 14.25 2.02 -4.31
N VAL A 140 13.81 1.82 -5.55
CA VAL A 140 14.67 1.38 -6.66
C VAL A 140 14.41 2.27 -7.85
N SER A 141 15.44 2.95 -8.33
CA SER A 141 15.39 3.75 -9.56
C SER A 141 15.52 2.79 -10.76
N GLY A 142 14.53 2.81 -11.66
CA GLY A 142 14.48 1.92 -12.82
C GLY A 142 15.47 2.24 -13.95
N ILE A 143 16.25 3.31 -13.82
CA ILE A 143 17.22 3.77 -14.82
C ILE A 143 18.57 4.09 -14.16
N SER A 144 19.35 3.06 -13.84
CA SER A 144 20.73 3.26 -13.35
C SER A 144 21.69 3.72 -14.45
N GLU A 145 21.31 3.51 -15.72
CA GLU A 145 22.04 3.93 -16.91
C GLU A 145 20.99 4.31 -17.96
N ALA A 146 21.14 5.46 -18.64
CA ALA A 146 20.29 5.76 -19.79
C ALA A 146 20.57 4.69 -20.85
N ASP A 147 19.54 3.97 -21.30
CA ASP A 147 19.66 3.02 -22.40
C ASP A 147 20.18 3.77 -23.63
N SER A 148 21.50 3.73 -23.84
CA SER A 148 22.19 4.44 -24.94
C SER A 148 22.03 3.70 -26.26
N GLY A 149 20.82 3.25 -26.55
CA GLY A 149 20.44 2.66 -27.82
C GLY A 149 20.57 1.15 -27.88
N LYS A 150 19.70 0.41 -27.17
CA LYS A 150 19.21 -0.83 -27.77
C LYS A 150 18.42 -0.46 -29.02
N VAL A 151 18.95 -0.86 -30.18
CA VAL A 151 18.21 -0.81 -31.44
C VAL A 151 16.89 -1.56 -31.22
N PRO A 152 15.73 -0.96 -31.53
CA PRO A 152 14.45 -1.63 -31.39
C PRO A 152 14.50 -3.01 -32.05
N THR A 153 14.37 -4.07 -31.27
CA THR A 153 14.29 -5.46 -31.78
C THR A 153 12.97 -5.73 -32.49
N VAL A 154 12.02 -4.81 -32.38
CA VAL A 154 10.76 -4.82 -33.10
C VAL A 154 10.86 -3.77 -34.20
N ALA A 155 10.83 -4.21 -35.45
CA ALA A 155 10.69 -3.31 -36.59
C ALA A 155 9.39 -2.50 -36.41
N PRO A 156 9.37 -1.20 -36.77
CA PRO A 156 8.12 -0.44 -36.77
C PRO A 156 7.08 -1.19 -37.62
N PRO A 157 5.80 -1.21 -37.21
CA PRO A 157 4.77 -1.88 -38.00
C PRO A 157 4.82 -1.33 -39.43
N SER A 158 4.84 -2.24 -40.41
CA SER A 158 4.86 -1.86 -41.83
C SER A 158 3.58 -1.08 -42.14
N LEU A 159 3.68 0.24 -42.21
CA LEU A 159 2.62 1.07 -42.74
C LEU A 159 2.45 0.69 -44.21
N SER A 160 1.24 0.29 -44.60
CA SER A 160 0.91 0.13 -46.01
C SER A 160 1.15 1.47 -46.71
N PRO A 161 1.74 1.50 -47.92
CA PRO A 161 1.86 2.75 -48.67
C PRO A 161 0.47 3.34 -48.87
N PRO A 162 0.33 4.68 -48.86
CA PRO A 162 -0.97 5.32 -49.03
C PRO A 162 -1.60 4.87 -50.36
N SER A 163 -2.77 4.24 -50.28
CA SER A 163 -3.58 3.93 -51.44
C SER A 163 -4.02 5.24 -52.08
N GLN A 164 -3.76 5.44 -53.38
CA GLN A 164 -4.36 6.52 -54.17
C GLN A 164 -5.82 6.20 -54.50
N GLY A 165 -6.63 5.96 -53.48
CA GLY A 165 -8.07 5.76 -53.59
C GLY A 165 -8.81 7.08 -53.43
N THR A 166 -9.68 7.39 -54.40
CA THR A 166 -10.68 8.48 -54.40
C THR A 166 -11.41 8.58 -53.05
N PRO A 167 -11.68 9.79 -52.50
CA PRO A 167 -12.22 9.93 -51.15
C PRO A 167 -13.63 9.36 -51.05
N THR A 168 -13.78 8.28 -50.27
CA THR A 168 -15.09 7.86 -49.75
C THR A 168 -15.29 8.55 -48.41
N GLU A 169 -16.27 9.44 -48.42
CA GLU A 169 -16.91 10.11 -47.30
C GLU A 169 -17.37 9.11 -46.23
N THR A 170 -16.52 8.82 -45.23
CA THR A 170 -16.89 8.42 -43.85
C THR A 170 -15.59 8.37 -43.02
N ALA A 171 -15.11 9.53 -42.58
CA ALA A 171 -14.11 9.60 -41.51
C ALA A 171 -14.83 10.05 -40.22
N PRO A 172 -14.59 9.40 -39.06
CA PRO A 172 -14.97 9.98 -37.77
C PRO A 172 -14.19 11.29 -37.55
N PRO A 173 -14.75 12.29 -36.84
CA PRO A 173 -14.11 13.58 -36.68
C PRO A 173 -12.76 13.45 -35.98
N THR A 174 -11.78 14.19 -36.49
CA THR A 174 -10.45 14.39 -35.92
C THR A 174 -10.60 14.93 -34.49
N PRO A 175 -9.94 14.34 -33.47
CA PRO A 175 -9.78 15.01 -32.19
C PRO A 175 -8.95 16.27 -32.39
N ASP A 176 -9.40 17.40 -31.85
CA ASP A 176 -8.64 18.65 -31.92
C ASP A 176 -7.25 18.47 -31.31
N GLU A 177 -6.26 18.99 -32.03
CA GLU A 177 -4.87 19.08 -31.59
C GLU A 177 -4.83 19.93 -30.31
N ILE A 178 -4.58 19.30 -29.16
CA ILE A 178 -4.35 20.04 -27.92
C ILE A 178 -2.99 20.71 -28.05
N GLU A 179 -3.00 21.94 -28.54
CA GLU A 179 -1.86 22.85 -28.47
C GLU A 179 -1.63 23.18 -26.99
N VAL A 180 -0.74 22.41 -26.35
CA VAL A 180 -0.28 22.73 -24.99
C VAL A 180 0.57 23.99 -25.09
N THR A 181 -0.09 25.15 -24.99
CA THR A 181 0.58 26.43 -24.83
C THR A 181 1.26 26.42 -23.46
N PRO A 182 2.60 26.42 -23.36
CA PRO A 182 3.24 26.54 -22.06
C PRO A 182 2.88 27.90 -21.46
N CYS A 183 2.35 27.90 -20.23
CA CYS A 183 2.06 29.11 -19.49
C CYS A 183 3.33 29.96 -19.35
N ALA A 184 3.38 31.10 -20.03
CA ALA A 184 4.38 32.12 -19.76
C ALA A 184 4.05 32.78 -18.41
N PRO A 185 4.98 32.84 -17.44
CA PRO A 185 4.74 33.54 -16.19
C PRO A 185 4.58 35.04 -16.46
N ARG A 186 3.49 35.62 -15.96
CA ARG A 186 3.20 37.06 -16.07
C ARG A 186 4.22 37.84 -15.21
N PRO A 187 4.83 38.93 -15.70
CA PRO A 187 5.78 39.70 -14.92
C PRO A 187 5.10 40.36 -13.72
N THR A 188 5.75 40.26 -12.56
CA THR A 188 5.34 40.86 -11.30
C THR A 188 5.32 42.38 -11.43
N GLU A 189 4.13 43.01 -11.41
CA GLU A 189 4.03 44.45 -11.19
C GLU A 189 4.33 44.75 -9.72
N THR A 190 5.38 45.53 -9.50
CA THR A 190 5.74 46.10 -8.20
C THR A 190 4.85 47.31 -7.94
N PRO A 191 4.20 47.45 -6.78
CA PRO A 191 3.42 48.64 -6.48
C PRO A 191 4.37 49.78 -6.06
N LYS A 192 4.31 50.91 -6.76
CA LYS A 192 4.95 52.14 -6.29
C LYS A 192 4.02 53.35 -6.38
N GLY A 193 3.43 53.65 -5.23
CA GLY A 193 3.28 55.01 -4.73
C GLY A 193 1.94 55.67 -4.98
N ASP A 194 1.12 55.71 -3.92
CA ASP A 194 0.57 57.01 -3.55
C ASP A 194 0.64 57.19 -2.03
N LYS A 195 0.98 58.43 -1.66
CA LYS A 195 1.03 58.94 -0.29
C LYS A 195 -0.40 58.99 0.26
N ASP A 196 -0.55 58.85 1.56
CA ASP A 196 -1.21 59.85 2.42
C ASP A 196 -1.23 59.33 3.88
N ASP A 197 -1.67 60.20 4.77
CA ASP A 197 -1.06 60.49 6.05
C ASP A 197 -1.32 59.52 7.21
N LYS A 198 -0.42 59.64 8.18
CA LYS A 198 -0.50 59.09 9.55
C LYS A 198 -1.77 59.53 10.26
N ASP A 199 -2.40 58.61 10.98
CA ASP A 199 -2.84 58.75 12.38
C ASP A 199 -3.19 57.33 12.89
N LYS A 200 -2.42 56.75 13.83
CA LYS A 200 -2.70 56.67 15.28
C LYS A 200 -4.14 56.24 15.60
N ASP A 201 -4.32 55.01 16.08
CA ASP A 201 -4.58 54.73 17.51
C ASP A 201 -4.71 53.23 17.80
N ASP A 202 -4.40 52.90 19.06
CA ASP A 202 -4.17 51.58 19.62
C ASP A 202 -5.41 50.68 19.77
N LYS A 203 -5.16 49.38 19.54
CA LYS A 203 -5.65 48.17 20.25
C LYS A 203 -7.05 48.19 20.90
N ASP A 204 -7.91 47.30 20.41
CA ASP A 204 -8.36 46.14 21.20
C ASP A 204 -9.21 45.14 20.37
N LYS A 205 -8.99 43.85 20.67
CA LYS A 205 -9.91 42.68 20.66
C LYS A 205 -10.34 41.96 19.37
N ASP A 206 -10.00 40.67 19.42
CA ASP A 206 -10.84 39.47 19.34
C ASP A 206 -11.79 39.21 18.15
N ASP A 207 -11.82 37.90 17.85
CA ASP A 207 -12.83 37.12 17.15
C ASP A 207 -12.76 37.03 15.62
N LYS A 208 -12.41 35.79 15.24
CA LYS A 208 -13.20 34.88 14.40
C LYS A 208 -13.16 34.98 12.87
N ASP A 209 -13.00 33.76 12.38
CA ASP A 209 -13.68 33.15 11.23
C ASP A 209 -13.30 33.63 9.83
N GLU A 210 -13.58 32.70 8.91
CA GLU A 210 -13.61 32.81 7.45
C GLU A 210 -12.29 32.54 6.73
N ASP A 211 -12.24 31.86 5.60
CA ASP A 211 -13.04 30.82 4.92
C ASP A 211 -12.37 30.75 3.54
N ASP A 212 -12.36 29.54 2.95
CA ASP A 212 -12.26 29.29 1.50
C ASP A 212 -10.94 29.78 0.79
N ASP A 213 -10.40 29.14 -0.24
CA ASP A 213 -11.04 28.54 -1.39
C ASP A 213 -10.31 27.27 -1.85
N LEU A 214 -11.10 26.21 -1.97
CA LEU A 214 -10.85 25.06 -2.83
C LEU A 214 -11.04 25.50 -4.29
N GLU A 215 -10.00 25.51 -5.13
CA GLU A 215 -10.23 25.51 -6.58
C GLU A 215 -10.23 24.09 -7.13
N GLU A 216 -11.46 23.62 -7.39
CA GLU A 216 -11.83 22.48 -8.20
C GLU A 216 -11.21 22.56 -9.61
N CYS A 217 -10.40 21.57 -9.98
CA CYS A 217 -10.18 21.28 -11.40
C CYS A 217 -11.43 20.60 -11.97
N LYS A 218 -12.31 21.41 -12.56
CA LYS A 218 -13.52 20.98 -13.27
C LYS A 218 -13.16 20.16 -14.51
N LYS A 219 -13.74 18.97 -14.61
CA LYS A 219 -13.64 18.00 -15.72
C LYS A 219 -14.49 18.46 -16.92
N PRO A 220 -14.06 18.31 -18.17
CA PRO A 220 -14.93 18.61 -19.33
C PRO A 220 -15.95 17.50 -19.59
N GLU A 221 -17.16 17.91 -19.99
CA GLU A 221 -18.31 17.08 -20.43
C GLU A 221 -18.06 16.36 -21.76
#